data_AF-A0A2V9NCS5-F1
#
_entry.id   AF-A0A2V9NCS5-F1
#
_cell.length_a   1.000
_cell.length_b   1.000
_cell.length_c   1.000
_cell.angle_alpha   90.00
_cell.angle_beta   90.00
_cell.angle_gamma   90.00
#
_symmetry.space_group_name_H-M   'P 1'
#
loop_
_entity.id
_entity.type
_entity.pdbx_description
1 polymer ?
#
loop_
_entity_poly.entity_id
_entity_poly.type
_entity_poly.pdbx_seq_one_letter_code
_entity_poly.pdbx_strand_id
1 'polypeptide(L)'
;MTIAATGAKERPALDENSFRQLLAAAYTVQEHNEVSRAKNKRHEPAKIFSEITNIRTRIIVDEHDFTSALGMLSECLRKLTTAEGASICLVKEGFLRCVAFSGTAVKVPGGAVASNSLVATERLRNGRAFQSENSRSDIRLEPAMCLELQIGSLLAVPIERNQEIAGLIELRWKEANAFEDWDERICELGVGLIRELLDREFGPVSAKVAATDKAAAAGNSSEKLKPYPMNLEKLREESEIAAPGSVISFPVSIPEASPEDPANKCRVCGHAVKEKDDFCGSCGMLAHSTDDG
;
A
#
# COMPACT_ATOMS: atom_id res chain seq x y z
N MET A 1 -23.18 74.69 -29.82
CA MET A 1 -23.26 73.39 -29.13
C MET A 1 -22.54 72.38 -30.01
N THR A 2 -21.37 71.92 -29.59
CA THR A 2 -20.57 70.94 -30.33
C THR A 2 -20.28 69.81 -29.35
N ILE A 3 -20.90 68.66 -29.57
CA ILE A 3 -20.72 67.46 -28.76
C ILE A 3 -19.49 66.74 -29.30
N ALA A 4 -18.41 66.68 -28.50
CA ALA A 4 -17.20 65.95 -28.83
C ALA A 4 -17.42 64.44 -28.64
N ALA A 5 -17.07 63.68 -29.67
CA ALA A 5 -17.18 62.24 -29.71
C ALA A 5 -16.06 61.54 -28.90
N THR A 6 -16.48 60.62 -28.04
CA THR A 6 -15.84 59.31 -27.74
C THR A 6 -14.34 59.27 -27.45
N GLY A 7 -13.98 59.28 -26.16
CA GLY A 7 -12.71 58.76 -25.67
C GLY A 7 -12.67 57.23 -25.75
N ALA A 8 -11.70 56.71 -26.50
CA ALA A 8 -11.48 55.31 -26.76
C ALA A 8 -11.14 54.51 -25.48
N LYS A 9 -11.74 53.33 -25.34
CA LYS A 9 -11.30 52.29 -24.41
C LYS A 9 -9.86 51.89 -24.78
N GLU A 10 -8.89 52.29 -23.98
CA GLU A 10 -7.51 51.80 -24.10
C GLU A 10 -7.52 50.27 -24.00
N ARG A 11 -7.06 49.60 -25.05
CA ARG A 11 -6.73 48.18 -24.99
C ARG A 11 -5.47 48.08 -24.13
N PRO A 12 -5.43 47.26 -23.07
CA PRO A 12 -4.21 47.08 -22.30
C PRO A 12 -3.16 46.48 -23.23
N ALA A 13 -2.17 47.29 -23.61
CA ALA A 13 -1.02 46.83 -24.35
C ALA A 13 -0.17 46.02 -23.37
N LEU A 14 -0.09 44.71 -23.59
CA LEU A 14 0.80 43.85 -22.82
C LEU A 14 2.23 44.34 -23.08
N ASP A 15 2.92 44.80 -22.02
CA ASP A 15 4.32 45.16 -22.11
C ASP A 15 5.20 43.91 -22.28
N GLU A 16 6.43 44.11 -22.77
CA GLU A 16 7.38 43.03 -23.07
C GLU A 16 7.62 42.11 -21.87
N ASN A 17 7.61 42.62 -20.64
CA ASN A 17 7.83 41.79 -19.45
C ASN A 17 6.59 40.94 -19.14
N SER A 18 5.40 41.52 -19.25
CA SER A 18 4.13 40.77 -19.12
C SER A 18 4.02 39.66 -20.17
N PHE A 19 4.45 39.93 -21.41
CA PHE A 19 4.45 38.92 -22.47
C PHE A 19 5.45 37.78 -22.18
N ARG A 20 6.65 38.10 -21.70
CA ARG A 20 7.64 37.08 -21.28
C ARG A 20 7.14 36.23 -20.11
N GLN A 21 6.48 36.82 -19.13
CA GLN A 21 5.88 36.09 -18.01
C GLN A 21 4.77 35.15 -18.49
N LEU A 22 3.92 35.59 -19.42
CA LEU A 22 2.89 34.76 -20.02
C LEU A 22 3.49 33.58 -20.81
N LEU A 23 4.55 33.81 -21.58
CA LEU A 23 5.23 32.73 -22.32
C LEU A 23 5.90 31.73 -21.37
N ALA A 24 6.54 32.20 -20.30
CA ALA A 24 7.14 31.33 -19.29
C ALA A 24 6.07 30.48 -18.59
N ALA A 25 4.94 31.08 -18.18
CA ALA A 25 3.83 30.36 -17.59
C ALA A 25 3.21 29.34 -18.57
N ALA A 26 3.01 29.73 -19.83
CA ALA A 26 2.51 28.84 -20.87
C ALA A 26 3.47 27.66 -21.13
N TYR A 27 4.78 27.91 -21.13
CA TYR A 27 5.80 26.87 -21.27
C TYR A 27 5.77 25.88 -20.10
N THR A 28 5.71 26.36 -18.85
CA THR A 28 5.58 25.48 -17.68
C THR A 28 4.29 24.65 -17.73
N VAL A 29 3.17 25.24 -18.13
CA VAL A 29 1.89 24.51 -18.30
C VAL A 29 2.00 23.48 -19.44
N GLN A 30 2.69 23.80 -20.53
CA GLN A 30 2.89 22.89 -21.64
C GLN A 30 3.79 21.71 -21.23
N GLU A 31 4.92 21.97 -20.58
CA GLU A 31 5.84 20.95 -20.08
C GLU A 31 5.13 20.01 -19.09
N HIS A 32 4.35 20.58 -18.16
CA HIS A 32 3.53 19.81 -17.23
C HIS A 32 2.46 18.96 -17.94
N ASN A 33 1.80 19.53 -18.96
CA ASN A 33 0.80 18.80 -19.76
C ASN A 33 1.43 17.69 -20.61
N GLU A 34 2.63 17.88 -21.14
CA GLU A 34 3.36 16.87 -21.91
C GLU A 34 3.80 15.70 -21.04
N VAL A 35 4.34 15.99 -19.85
CA VAL A 35 4.65 14.97 -18.82
C VAL A 35 3.38 14.22 -18.42
N SER A 36 2.29 14.94 -18.15
CA SER A 36 0.99 14.35 -17.77
C SER A 36 0.41 13.49 -18.90
N ARG A 37 0.54 13.91 -20.16
CA ARG A 37 0.12 13.12 -21.34
C ARG A 37 0.98 11.88 -21.54
N ALA A 38 2.28 11.95 -21.30
CA ALA A 38 3.17 10.80 -21.37
C ALA A 38 2.85 9.76 -20.29
N LYS A 39 2.56 10.22 -19.05
CA LYS A 39 2.03 9.36 -17.97
C LYS A 39 0.67 8.75 -18.32
N ASN A 40 -0.28 9.55 -18.79
CA ASN A 40 -1.61 9.06 -19.20
C ASN A 40 -1.59 8.10 -20.40
N LYS A 41 -0.58 8.17 -21.29
CA LYS A 41 -0.40 7.15 -22.36
C LYS A 41 -0.02 5.77 -21.82
N ARG A 42 0.64 5.68 -20.66
CA ARG A 42 0.91 4.39 -20.00
C ARG A 42 -0.38 3.77 -19.45
N HIS A 43 -1.30 4.64 -19.02
CA HIS A 43 -2.56 4.27 -18.36
C HIS A 43 -3.75 4.60 -19.24
N GLU A 44 -3.87 3.94 -20.40
CA GLU A 44 -5.10 4.02 -21.19
C GLU A 44 -6.18 3.20 -20.46
N PRO A 45 -7.23 3.81 -19.88
CA PRO A 45 -8.17 3.10 -19.00
C PRO A 45 -8.84 1.91 -19.70
N ALA A 46 -9.05 2.03 -21.02
CA ALA A 46 -9.57 0.97 -21.86
C ALA A 46 -8.63 -0.26 -21.92
N LYS A 47 -7.31 -0.05 -21.99
CA LYS A 47 -6.34 -1.16 -21.96
C LYS A 47 -6.34 -1.86 -20.61
N ILE A 48 -6.26 -1.11 -19.52
CA ILE A 48 -6.29 -1.66 -18.15
C ILE A 48 -7.55 -2.51 -17.95
N PHE A 49 -8.71 -1.95 -18.28
CA PHE A 49 -9.98 -2.66 -18.16
C PHE A 49 -10.02 -3.91 -19.07
N SER A 50 -9.51 -3.80 -20.30
CA SER A 50 -9.46 -4.93 -21.23
C SER A 50 -8.56 -6.07 -20.73
N GLU A 51 -7.40 -5.77 -20.16
CA GLU A 51 -6.48 -6.79 -19.63
C GLU A 51 -7.09 -7.52 -18.43
N ILE A 52 -7.68 -6.78 -17.49
CA ILE A 52 -8.37 -7.37 -16.33
C ILE A 52 -9.58 -8.19 -16.79
N THR A 53 -10.33 -7.71 -17.78
CA THR A 53 -11.48 -8.44 -18.36
C THR A 53 -11.06 -9.69 -19.14
N ASN A 54 -9.93 -9.64 -19.84
CA ASN A 54 -9.35 -10.79 -20.54
C ASN A 54 -8.96 -11.87 -19.54
N ILE A 55 -8.38 -11.49 -18.41
CA ILE A 55 -8.05 -12.42 -17.33
C ILE A 55 -9.30 -13.00 -16.70
N ARG A 56 -10.30 -12.17 -16.41
CA ARG A 56 -11.61 -12.65 -15.95
C ARG A 56 -12.18 -13.68 -16.91
N THR A 57 -12.18 -13.39 -18.21
CA THR A 57 -12.69 -14.30 -19.24
C THR A 57 -11.91 -15.61 -19.26
N ARG A 58 -10.57 -15.57 -19.25
CA ARG A 58 -9.72 -16.76 -19.20
C ARG A 58 -9.96 -17.60 -17.95
N ILE A 59 -10.07 -16.97 -16.78
CA ILE A 59 -10.35 -17.67 -15.52
C ILE A 59 -11.74 -18.34 -15.53
N ILE A 60 -12.73 -17.71 -16.17
CA ILE A 60 -14.10 -18.24 -16.26
C ILE A 60 -14.20 -19.35 -17.31
N VAL A 61 -13.57 -19.18 -18.47
CA VAL A 61 -13.68 -20.11 -19.61
C VAL A 61 -12.86 -21.38 -19.38
N ASP A 62 -11.65 -21.25 -18.84
CA ASP A 62 -10.71 -22.37 -18.73
C ASP A 62 -10.83 -23.15 -17.40
N GLU A 63 -11.87 -22.89 -16.59
CA GLU A 63 -12.10 -23.52 -15.28
C GLU A 63 -10.84 -23.61 -14.38
N HIS A 64 -10.03 -22.55 -14.36
CA HIS A 64 -8.84 -22.54 -13.51
C HIS A 64 -9.21 -22.67 -12.03
N ASP A 65 -8.42 -23.46 -11.30
CA ASP A 65 -8.50 -23.51 -9.85
C ASP A 65 -8.29 -22.10 -9.25
N PHE A 66 -8.86 -21.87 -8.07
CA PHE A 66 -8.85 -20.57 -7.41
C PHE A 66 -7.43 -20.00 -7.22
N THR A 67 -6.44 -20.83 -6.90
CA THR A 67 -5.06 -20.41 -6.64
C THR A 67 -4.36 -19.99 -7.94
N SER A 68 -4.53 -20.79 -9.00
CA SER A 68 -4.02 -20.51 -10.34
C SER A 68 -4.59 -19.22 -10.92
N ALA A 69 -5.89 -18.98 -10.71
CA ALA A 69 -6.56 -17.74 -11.08
C ALA A 69 -5.94 -16.50 -10.40
N LEU A 70 -5.69 -16.57 -9.09
CA LEU A 70 -5.02 -15.51 -8.34
C LEU A 70 -3.56 -15.34 -8.77
N GLY A 71 -2.88 -16.43 -9.14
CA GLY A 71 -1.54 -16.40 -9.74
C GLY A 71 -1.50 -15.53 -11.00
N MET A 72 -2.39 -15.81 -11.96
CA MET A 72 -2.50 -15.04 -13.20
C MET A 72 -2.83 -13.56 -12.94
N LEU A 73 -3.74 -13.29 -12.00
CA LEU A 73 -4.09 -11.93 -11.62
C LEU A 73 -2.90 -11.19 -11.01
N SER A 74 -2.15 -11.82 -10.11
CA SER A 74 -0.97 -11.22 -9.48
C SER A 74 0.09 -10.84 -10.52
N GLU A 75 0.29 -11.67 -11.55
CA GLU A 75 1.20 -11.36 -12.65
C GLU A 75 0.71 -10.20 -13.52
N CYS A 76 -0.60 -10.12 -13.77
CA CYS A 76 -1.18 -9.01 -14.51
C CYS A 76 -1.06 -7.68 -13.78
N LEU A 77 -1.42 -7.65 -12.50
CA LEU A 77 -1.30 -6.46 -11.67
C LEU A 77 0.15 -5.97 -11.64
N ARG A 78 1.11 -6.88 -11.49
CA ARG A 78 2.54 -6.57 -11.58
C ARG A 78 2.91 -5.93 -12.92
N LYS A 79 2.43 -6.48 -14.04
CA LYS A 79 2.74 -5.96 -15.39
C LYS A 79 2.10 -4.60 -15.66
N LEU A 80 0.83 -4.42 -15.27
CA LEU A 80 0.08 -3.18 -15.49
C LEU A 80 0.64 -2.02 -14.67
N THR A 81 1.07 -2.29 -13.44
CA THR A 81 1.61 -1.28 -12.51
C THR A 81 3.13 -1.13 -12.58
N THR A 82 3.79 -1.94 -13.41
CA THR A 82 5.25 -2.03 -13.51
C THR A 82 5.98 -2.32 -12.19
N ALA A 83 5.25 -2.80 -11.17
CA ALA A 83 5.83 -3.19 -9.89
C ALA A 83 6.82 -4.34 -10.07
N GLU A 84 7.90 -4.35 -9.30
CA GLU A 84 8.82 -5.49 -9.28
C GLU A 84 8.22 -6.70 -8.56
N GLY A 85 7.24 -6.50 -7.68
CA GLY A 85 6.58 -7.57 -6.94
C GLY A 85 5.09 -7.30 -6.74
N ALA A 86 4.28 -8.35 -6.86
CA ALA A 86 2.87 -8.34 -6.48
C ALA A 86 2.54 -9.58 -5.64
N SER A 87 1.76 -9.41 -4.58
CA SER A 87 1.26 -10.51 -3.75
C SER A 87 -0.22 -10.34 -3.44
N ILE A 88 -0.96 -11.43 -3.47
CA ILE A 88 -2.36 -11.50 -3.06
C ILE A 88 -2.43 -12.38 -1.81
N CYS A 89 -2.96 -11.81 -0.73
CA CYS A 89 -3.00 -12.46 0.56
C CYS A 89 -4.41 -12.45 1.12
N LEU A 90 -4.85 -13.61 1.61
CA LEU A 90 -6.20 -13.82 2.11
C LEU A 90 -6.13 -14.22 3.58
N VAL A 91 -7.14 -13.85 4.35
CA VAL A 91 -7.26 -14.24 5.75
C VAL A 91 -7.71 -15.69 5.82
N LYS A 92 -6.81 -16.59 6.23
CA LYS A 92 -7.09 -18.01 6.45
C LYS A 92 -6.86 -18.35 7.92
N GLU A 93 -7.86 -18.93 8.58
CA GLU A 93 -7.79 -19.32 10.00
C GLU A 93 -7.42 -18.14 10.92
N GLY A 94 -7.83 -16.92 10.55
CA GLY A 94 -7.52 -15.68 11.27
C GLY A 94 -6.12 -15.11 11.03
N PHE A 95 -5.33 -15.73 10.15
CA PHE A 95 -4.00 -15.24 9.77
C PHE A 95 -3.99 -14.81 8.30
N LEU A 96 -3.31 -13.71 8.00
CA LEU A 96 -3.09 -13.32 6.61
C LEU A 96 -2.07 -14.28 5.98
N ARG A 97 -2.48 -14.93 4.89
CA ARG A 97 -1.69 -15.93 4.17
C ARG A 97 -1.67 -15.56 2.70
N CYS A 98 -0.48 -15.44 2.13
CA CYS A 98 -0.39 -15.16 0.71
C CYS A 98 -0.59 -16.42 -0.11
N VAL A 99 -1.55 -16.33 -1.02
CA VAL A 99 -2.04 -17.42 -1.86
C VAL A 99 -1.53 -17.30 -3.28
N ALA A 100 -1.11 -16.11 -3.71
CA ALA A 100 -0.51 -15.88 -5.01
C ALA A 100 0.57 -14.78 -4.94
N PHE A 101 1.60 -14.93 -5.77
CA PHE A 101 2.72 -14.01 -5.85
C PHE A 101 3.26 -13.93 -7.27
N SER A 102 3.82 -12.78 -7.63
CA SER A 102 4.51 -12.59 -8.89
C SER A 102 5.74 -11.70 -8.71
N GLY A 103 6.86 -12.10 -9.30
CA GLY A 103 8.08 -11.28 -9.39
C GLY A 103 8.94 -11.37 -8.14
N THR A 104 9.49 -10.25 -7.72
CA THR A 104 10.30 -10.10 -6.50
C THR A 104 9.47 -10.09 -5.22
N ALA A 105 8.19 -10.50 -5.29
CA ALA A 105 7.37 -10.73 -4.12
C ALA A 105 7.92 -11.93 -3.33
N VAL A 106 8.98 -11.68 -2.55
CA VAL A 106 9.57 -12.63 -1.61
C VAL A 106 8.52 -13.02 -0.57
N LYS A 107 8.57 -14.26 -0.09
CA LYS A 107 7.78 -14.71 1.06
C LYS A 107 8.16 -13.85 2.27
N VAL A 108 7.25 -12.95 2.66
CA VAL A 108 7.41 -12.14 3.87
C VAL A 108 6.78 -12.90 5.04
N PRO A 109 7.43 -12.96 6.21
CA PRO A 109 6.77 -13.43 7.43
C PRO A 109 5.48 -12.63 7.67
N GLY A 110 4.34 -13.31 7.90
CA GLY A 110 3.03 -12.65 7.97
C GLY A 110 2.37 -12.38 6.62
N GLY A 111 2.98 -12.83 5.52
CA GLY A 111 2.47 -12.77 4.16
C GLY A 111 2.88 -11.50 3.41
N ALA A 112 2.62 -10.34 3.99
CA ALA A 112 2.81 -9.04 3.36
C ALA A 112 3.69 -8.13 4.24
N VAL A 113 4.28 -7.10 3.66
CA VAL A 113 5.04 -6.11 4.45
C VAL A 113 4.08 -5.26 5.27
N ALA A 114 2.95 -4.84 4.68
CA ALA A 114 1.93 -4.06 5.34
C ALA A 114 1.29 -4.79 6.53
N SER A 115 1.21 -6.12 6.53
CA SER A 115 0.65 -6.88 7.66
C SER A 115 1.55 -6.87 8.91
N ASN A 116 2.83 -6.55 8.77
CA ASN A 116 3.75 -6.37 9.88
C ASN A 116 3.70 -4.96 10.50
N SER A 117 2.92 -4.05 9.90
CA SER A 117 2.70 -2.70 10.42
C SER A 117 1.32 -2.58 11.05
N LEU A 118 1.27 -2.12 12.31
CA LEU A 118 0.02 -1.83 13.00
C LEU A 118 -0.76 -0.70 12.30
N VAL A 119 -0.06 0.34 11.85
CA VAL A 119 -0.68 1.49 11.17
C VAL A 119 -1.25 1.09 9.82
N ALA A 120 -0.49 0.32 9.03
CA ALA A 120 -0.99 -0.18 7.75
C ALA A 120 -2.17 -1.12 7.94
N THR A 121 -2.06 -2.07 8.88
CA THR A 121 -3.15 -3.01 9.21
C THR A 121 -4.43 -2.29 9.63
N GLU A 122 -4.33 -1.25 10.46
CA GLU A 122 -5.50 -0.46 10.89
C GLU A 122 -6.14 0.27 9.71
N ARG A 123 -5.35 0.85 8.79
CA ARG A 123 -5.92 1.48 7.58
C ARG A 123 -6.64 0.47 6.69
N LEU A 124 -6.01 -0.68 6.44
CA LEU A 124 -6.54 -1.75 5.61
C LEU A 124 -7.85 -2.31 6.19
N ARG A 125 -7.92 -2.48 7.52
CA ARG A 125 -9.15 -2.91 8.21
C ARG A 125 -10.31 -1.93 8.06
N ASN A 126 -10.01 -0.65 7.89
CA ASN A 126 -11.00 0.40 7.65
C ASN A 126 -11.27 0.62 6.14
N GLY A 127 -10.90 -0.32 5.28
CA GLY A 127 -11.13 -0.23 3.83
C GLY A 127 -10.28 0.78 3.09
N ARG A 128 -9.22 1.29 3.73
CA ARG A 128 -8.34 2.30 3.14
C ARG A 128 -7.03 1.66 2.69
N ALA A 129 -6.60 2.00 1.49
CA ALA A 129 -5.27 1.65 1.03
C ALA A 129 -4.19 2.20 1.97
N PHE A 130 -3.09 1.48 2.06
CA PHE A 130 -1.86 1.92 2.68
C PHE A 130 -0.80 2.14 1.60
N GLN A 131 -0.17 3.30 1.65
CA GLN A 131 0.82 3.74 0.67
C GLN A 131 2.06 4.24 1.40
N SER A 132 3.23 3.82 0.92
CA SER A 132 4.53 4.31 1.37
C SER A 132 5.37 4.67 0.15
N GLU A 133 5.57 5.97 -0.06
CA GLU A 133 6.41 6.52 -1.13
C GLU A 133 7.90 6.24 -0.89
N ASN A 134 8.31 6.08 0.37
CA ASN A 134 9.68 5.70 0.72
C ASN A 134 9.70 4.75 1.91
N SER A 135 9.61 3.45 1.63
CA SER A 135 9.47 2.39 2.64
C SER A 135 10.68 2.24 3.56
N ARG A 136 11.86 2.74 3.16
CA ARG A 136 13.09 2.67 3.97
C ARG A 136 13.17 3.75 5.04
N SER A 137 12.37 4.81 4.90
CA SER A 137 12.31 5.93 5.86
C SER A 137 10.93 6.12 6.49
N ASP A 138 9.93 5.35 6.04
CA ASP A 138 8.59 5.39 6.59
C ASP A 138 8.55 4.72 7.98
N ILE A 139 8.38 5.54 9.01
CA ILE A 139 8.28 5.13 10.42
C ILE A 139 7.11 4.18 10.70
N ARG A 140 6.15 4.07 9.78
CA ARG A 140 5.00 3.16 9.89
C ARG A 140 5.38 1.73 9.52
N LEU A 141 6.53 1.52 8.87
CA LEU A 141 7.04 0.22 8.44
C LEU A 141 8.29 -0.16 9.22
N GLU A 142 8.70 -1.43 9.12
CA GLU A 142 9.97 -1.90 9.67
C GLU A 142 11.09 -1.64 8.64
N PRO A 143 12.01 -0.67 8.89
CA PRO A 143 13.01 -0.28 7.89
C PRO A 143 14.00 -1.40 7.57
N ALA A 144 14.36 -2.21 8.57
CA ALA A 144 15.29 -3.32 8.39
C ALA A 144 14.75 -4.34 7.38
N MET A 145 13.47 -4.69 7.50
CA MET A 145 12.78 -5.60 6.57
C MET A 145 12.67 -4.98 5.17
N CYS A 146 12.36 -3.68 5.05
CA CYS A 146 12.26 -3.02 3.75
C CYS A 146 13.63 -2.95 3.05
N LEU A 147 14.72 -2.75 3.80
CA LEU A 147 16.09 -2.78 3.28
C LEU A 147 16.50 -4.18 2.81
N GLU A 148 16.27 -5.20 3.64
CA GLU A 148 16.57 -6.61 3.32
C GLU A 148 15.86 -7.06 2.05
N LEU A 149 14.57 -6.70 1.91
CA LEU A 149 13.74 -7.04 0.76
C LEU A 149 13.92 -6.10 -0.44
N GLN A 150 14.80 -5.10 -0.34
CA GLN A 150 15.04 -4.07 -1.37
C GLN A 150 13.80 -3.28 -1.79
N ILE A 151 12.87 -3.03 -0.88
CA ILE A 151 11.61 -2.31 -1.15
C ILE A 151 11.87 -0.81 -0.96
N GLY A 152 11.72 -0.05 -2.05
CA GLY A 152 11.81 1.41 -2.06
C GLY A 152 10.46 2.09 -1.82
N SER A 153 9.38 1.55 -2.40
CA SER A 153 8.01 2.00 -2.17
C SER A 153 7.03 0.83 -2.23
N LEU A 154 5.86 0.99 -1.60
CA LEU A 154 4.83 -0.05 -1.60
C LEU A 154 3.41 0.52 -1.54
N LEU A 155 2.48 -0.21 -2.12
CA LEU A 155 1.04 0.03 -2.12
C LEU A 155 0.33 -1.24 -1.67
N ALA A 156 -0.51 -1.15 -0.64
CA ALA A 156 -1.36 -2.22 -0.18
C ALA A 156 -2.84 -1.80 -0.25
N VAL A 157 -3.65 -2.58 -0.94
CA VAL A 157 -5.09 -2.32 -1.13
C VAL A 157 -5.89 -3.45 -0.47
N PRO A 158 -6.86 -3.14 0.41
CA PRO A 158 -7.61 -4.16 1.12
C PRO A 158 -8.60 -4.88 0.19
N ILE A 159 -8.78 -6.19 0.43
CA ILE A 159 -9.85 -6.97 -0.16
C ILE A 159 -10.93 -7.09 0.91
N GLU A 160 -12.05 -6.39 0.72
CA GLU A 160 -13.16 -6.41 1.66
C GLU A 160 -14.26 -7.39 1.25
N ARG A 161 -14.88 -8.03 2.23
CA ARG A 161 -16.03 -8.90 2.05
C ARG A 161 -16.98 -8.75 3.24
N ASN A 162 -18.19 -8.25 3.00
CA ASN A 162 -19.21 -7.90 4.02
C ASN A 162 -18.66 -7.02 5.15
N GLN A 163 -17.98 -5.92 4.80
CA GLN A 163 -17.43 -4.97 5.78
C GLN A 163 -16.32 -5.54 6.66
N GLU A 164 -15.80 -6.72 6.33
CA GLU A 164 -14.60 -7.30 6.95
C GLU A 164 -13.46 -7.40 5.94
N ILE A 165 -12.22 -7.32 6.42
CA ILE A 165 -11.05 -7.56 5.59
C ILE A 165 -10.92 -9.07 5.31
N ALA A 166 -11.14 -9.45 4.05
CA ALA A 166 -10.92 -10.82 3.56
C ALA A 166 -9.46 -11.04 3.14
N GLY A 167 -8.70 -9.98 2.89
CA GLY A 167 -7.33 -10.05 2.44
C GLY A 167 -6.76 -8.69 2.02
N LEU A 168 -5.66 -8.73 1.27
CA LEU A 168 -5.07 -7.56 0.62
C LEU A 168 -4.35 -7.96 -0.68
N ILE A 169 -4.18 -6.97 -1.54
CA ILE A 169 -3.20 -6.95 -2.63
C ILE A 169 -2.05 -6.05 -2.17
N GLU A 170 -0.81 -6.50 -2.32
CA GLU A 170 0.38 -5.67 -2.07
C GLU A 170 1.27 -5.63 -3.31
N LEU A 171 1.58 -4.42 -3.76
CA LEU A 171 2.53 -4.11 -4.82
C LEU A 171 3.78 -3.49 -4.20
N ARG A 172 4.95 -3.87 -4.73
CA ARG A 172 6.25 -3.47 -4.21
C ARG A 172 7.14 -3.00 -5.36
N TRP A 173 7.79 -1.86 -5.15
CA TRP A 173 8.78 -1.34 -6.06
C TRP A 173 10.16 -1.21 -5.41
N LYS A 174 11.21 -1.34 -6.20
CA LYS A 174 12.59 -1.16 -5.71
C LYS A 174 12.96 0.29 -5.44
N GLU A 175 12.40 1.19 -6.24
CA GLU A 175 12.62 2.62 -6.16
C GLU A 175 11.60 3.30 -5.24
N ALA A 176 12.02 4.39 -4.61
CA ALA A 176 11.11 5.29 -3.90
C ALA A 176 10.29 6.11 -4.92
N ASN A 177 9.08 6.52 -4.55
CA ASN A 177 8.15 7.31 -5.36
C ASN A 177 7.83 6.66 -6.73
N ALA A 178 7.76 5.33 -6.77
CA ALA A 178 7.63 4.58 -8.02
C ALA A 178 6.17 4.27 -8.40
N PHE A 179 5.27 4.19 -7.43
CA PHE A 179 3.85 3.98 -7.71
C PHE A 179 3.15 5.29 -8.07
N GLU A 180 2.16 5.20 -8.95
CA GLU A 180 1.37 6.32 -9.47
C GLU A 180 -0.10 6.22 -9.01
N ASP A 181 -0.86 7.32 -9.12
CA ASP A 181 -2.28 7.36 -8.73
C ASP A 181 -3.17 6.31 -9.45
N TRP A 182 -2.74 5.83 -10.61
CA TRP A 182 -3.44 4.80 -11.37
C TRP A 182 -3.25 3.40 -10.80
N ASP A 183 -2.17 3.15 -10.06
CA ASP A 183 -1.85 1.81 -9.54
C ASP A 183 -2.87 1.36 -8.49
N GLU A 184 -3.33 2.28 -7.64
CA GLU A 184 -4.42 2.01 -6.70
C GLU A 184 -5.71 1.62 -7.43
N ARG A 185 -6.07 2.34 -8.50
CA ARG A 185 -7.26 2.04 -9.32
C ARG A 185 -7.15 0.69 -10.04
N ILE A 186 -5.96 0.35 -10.54
CA ILE A 186 -5.69 -0.96 -11.14
C ILE A 186 -5.89 -2.06 -10.08
N CYS A 187 -5.37 -1.85 -8.86
CA CYS A 187 -5.60 -2.76 -7.74
C CYS A 187 -7.08 -2.87 -7.37
N GLU A 188 -7.84 -1.78 -7.31
CA GLU A 188 -9.29 -1.80 -7.02
C GLU A 188 -10.07 -2.66 -8.02
N LEU A 189 -9.74 -2.57 -9.32
CA LEU A 189 -10.32 -3.44 -10.34
C LEU A 189 -9.95 -4.91 -10.10
N GLY A 190 -8.69 -5.18 -9.72
CA GLY A 190 -8.25 -6.50 -9.30
C GLY A 190 -9.00 -7.02 -8.08
N VAL A 191 -9.22 -6.19 -7.06
CA VAL A 191 -10.02 -6.53 -5.87
C VAL A 191 -11.44 -6.93 -6.27
N GLY A 192 -12.06 -6.21 -7.21
CA GLY A 192 -13.37 -6.55 -7.75
C GLY A 192 -13.42 -7.97 -8.33
N LEU A 193 -12.41 -8.35 -9.12
CA LEU A 193 -12.30 -9.71 -9.66
C LEU A 193 -12.06 -10.76 -8.57
N ILE A 194 -11.19 -10.48 -7.60
CA ILE A 194 -10.94 -11.41 -6.49
C ILE A 194 -12.22 -11.65 -5.69
N ARG A 195 -13.02 -10.62 -5.44
CA ARG A 195 -14.31 -10.75 -4.74
C ARG A 195 -15.28 -11.65 -5.51
N GLU A 196 -15.37 -11.49 -6.83
CA GLU A 196 -16.17 -12.38 -7.67
C GLU A 196 -15.69 -13.84 -7.56
N LEU A 197 -14.38 -14.07 -7.59
CA LEU A 197 -13.80 -15.41 -7.43
C LEU A 197 -14.05 -15.99 -6.04
N LEU A 198 -13.96 -15.18 -4.99
CA LEU A 198 -14.27 -15.58 -3.61
C LEU A 198 -15.74 -15.97 -3.45
N ASP A 199 -16.65 -15.21 -4.07
CA ASP A 199 -18.08 -15.51 -4.02
C ASP A 199 -18.44 -16.78 -4.82
N ARG A 200 -17.71 -17.07 -5.90
CA ARG A 200 -17.83 -18.33 -6.65
C ARG A 200 -17.34 -19.54 -5.86
N GLU A 201 -16.16 -19.43 -5.24
CA GLU A 201 -15.50 -20.54 -4.54
C GLU A 201 -16.17 -20.85 -3.19
N PHE A 202 -16.55 -19.82 -2.44
CA PHE A 202 -17.01 -19.95 -1.05
C PHE A 202 -18.50 -19.64 -0.86
N GLY A 203 -19.22 -19.29 -1.94
CA GLY A 203 -20.63 -18.90 -1.92
C GLY A 203 -20.88 -17.55 -1.25
N PRO A 204 -22.03 -16.89 -1.47
CA PRO A 204 -22.37 -15.65 -0.79
C PRO A 204 -22.55 -15.88 0.71
N VAL A 205 -22.17 -14.89 1.51
CA VAL A 205 -22.12 -15.01 2.99
C VAL A 205 -23.49 -15.18 3.65
N SER A 206 -24.59 -14.99 2.91
CA SER A 206 -25.96 -15.09 3.44
C SER A 206 -26.49 -16.52 3.66
N ALA A 207 -25.75 -17.59 3.36
CA ALA A 207 -26.26 -18.95 3.56
C ALA A 207 -26.11 -19.51 4.99
N LYS A 208 -25.40 -18.84 5.93
CA LYS A 208 -25.18 -19.39 7.29
C LYS A 208 -25.45 -18.45 8.48
N VAL A 209 -25.74 -17.16 8.26
CA VAL A 209 -25.99 -16.21 9.37
C VAL A 209 -27.50 -16.03 9.67
N ALA A 210 -28.39 -16.41 8.76
CA ALA A 210 -29.84 -16.23 8.96
C ALA A 210 -30.50 -17.16 10.00
N ALA A 211 -29.75 -18.06 10.65
CA ALA A 211 -30.31 -19.02 11.63
C ALA A 211 -30.03 -18.67 13.10
N THR A 212 -29.28 -17.60 13.41
CA THR A 212 -28.95 -17.25 14.82
C THR A 212 -29.48 -15.91 15.31
N ASP A 213 -30.04 -15.05 14.45
CA ASP A 213 -30.48 -13.71 14.86
C ASP A 213 -31.95 -13.66 15.32
N LYS A 214 -32.30 -14.53 16.29
CA LYS A 214 -33.49 -14.33 17.16
C LYS A 214 -33.19 -14.68 18.61
N ALA A 215 -32.16 -14.09 19.19
CA ALA A 215 -32.13 -13.77 20.63
C ALA A 215 -30.88 -12.94 20.96
N ALA A 216 -31.07 -11.63 21.20
CA ALA A 216 -30.47 -10.84 22.28
C ALA A 216 -30.32 -9.37 21.87
N ALA A 217 -31.38 -8.59 22.13
CA ALA A 217 -31.24 -7.18 22.42
C ALA A 217 -30.83 -7.03 23.90
N ALA A 218 -29.64 -6.48 24.17
CA ALA A 218 -29.29 -5.60 25.31
C ALA A 218 -27.77 -5.59 25.57
N GLY A 219 -27.16 -4.39 25.56
CA GLY A 219 -26.11 -4.00 26.51
C GLY A 219 -24.63 -4.25 26.17
N ASN A 220 -23.98 -3.16 25.76
CA ASN A 220 -22.61 -2.70 26.09
C ASN A 220 -21.34 -3.49 25.68
N SER A 221 -20.56 -2.80 24.83
CA SER A 221 -19.10 -2.58 24.85
C SER A 221 -18.12 -3.74 24.64
N SER A 222 -17.20 -3.50 23.70
CA SER A 222 -16.03 -4.29 23.25
C SER A 222 -16.32 -5.42 22.28
N GLU A 223 -16.67 -5.06 21.03
CA GLU A 223 -16.65 -6.01 19.91
C GLU A 223 -15.21 -6.44 19.60
N LYS A 224 -14.80 -7.55 20.21
CA LYS A 224 -13.77 -8.41 19.63
C LYS A 224 -14.30 -8.90 18.28
N LEU A 225 -13.83 -8.28 17.20
CA LEU A 225 -14.08 -8.71 15.84
C LEU A 225 -13.61 -10.16 15.67
N LYS A 226 -14.54 -11.08 15.43
CA LYS A 226 -14.25 -12.50 15.23
C LYS A 226 -13.62 -12.68 13.84
N PRO A 227 -12.56 -13.47 13.68
CA PRO A 227 -12.01 -13.77 12.37
C PRO A 227 -13.05 -14.45 11.48
N TYR A 228 -13.15 -14.00 10.23
CA TYR A 228 -13.97 -14.64 9.21
C TYR A 228 -13.62 -16.13 9.09
N PRO A 229 -14.55 -17.07 9.33
CA PRO A 229 -14.26 -18.49 9.24
C PRO A 229 -14.28 -18.93 7.77
N MET A 230 -13.13 -18.85 7.11
CA MET A 230 -12.92 -19.50 5.82
C MET A 230 -12.80 -21.01 6.06
N ASN A 231 -13.84 -21.79 5.74
CA ASN A 231 -13.84 -23.24 5.90
C ASN A 231 -13.18 -23.89 4.68
N LEU A 232 -12.01 -24.51 4.87
CA LEU A 232 -11.05 -24.78 3.80
C LEU A 232 -10.38 -26.15 3.90
N GLU A 233 -11.15 -27.23 4.09
CA GLU A 233 -10.61 -28.59 4.10
C GLU A 233 -10.06 -29.06 2.73
N LYS A 234 -10.19 -28.27 1.65
CA LYS A 234 -9.80 -28.66 0.28
C LYS A 234 -8.46 -28.12 -0.26
N LEU A 235 -7.67 -27.38 0.53
CA LEU A 235 -6.35 -26.87 0.08
C LEU A 235 -5.16 -27.64 0.71
N ARG A 236 -5.36 -28.92 1.06
CA ARG A 236 -4.38 -29.70 1.82
C ARG A 236 -3.46 -30.58 0.96
N GLU A 237 -3.71 -30.73 -0.33
CA GLU A 237 -2.92 -31.60 -1.19
C GLU A 237 -2.23 -30.76 -2.26
N GLU A 238 -1.02 -30.27 -1.93
CA GLU A 238 0.14 -30.10 -2.82
C GLU A 238 1.14 -29.12 -2.21
N SER A 239 1.93 -29.60 -1.23
CA SER A 239 3.20 -29.00 -0.80
C SER A 239 3.93 -29.95 0.15
N GLU A 240 4.21 -31.18 -0.30
CA GLU A 240 5.25 -32.01 0.30
C GLU A 240 6.47 -32.04 -0.62
N ILE A 241 7.43 -31.14 -0.39
CA ILE A 241 8.83 -31.40 -0.76
C ILE A 241 9.76 -30.89 0.34
N ALA A 242 10.25 -31.85 1.12
CA ALA A 242 11.57 -32.00 1.77
C ALA A 242 12.11 -30.92 2.74
N ALA A 243 12.14 -31.26 4.04
CA ALA A 243 13.27 -30.98 4.92
C ALA A 243 14.40 -32.02 4.64
N PRO A 244 15.71 -31.73 4.85
CA PRO A 244 16.33 -31.40 6.15
C PRO A 244 17.30 -30.19 6.03
N GLY A 245 17.76 -29.47 7.05
CA GLY A 245 18.29 -29.85 8.36
C GLY A 245 19.55 -29.01 8.58
N SER A 246 19.62 -28.25 9.69
CA SER A 246 20.82 -27.75 10.38
C SER A 246 20.44 -26.50 11.17
N VAL A 247 20.15 -26.71 12.45
CA VAL A 247 20.14 -25.65 13.46
C VAL A 247 21.60 -25.31 13.76
N ILE A 248 22.10 -24.24 13.16
CA ILE A 248 23.39 -23.66 13.56
C ILE A 248 23.08 -22.68 14.69
N SER A 249 23.34 -23.12 15.92
CA SER A 249 23.39 -22.25 17.10
C SER A 249 24.66 -21.41 17.00
N PHE A 250 24.51 -20.09 16.90
CA PHE A 250 25.62 -19.16 17.09
C PHE A 250 25.55 -18.59 18.52
N PRO A 251 26.66 -18.60 19.28
CA PRO A 251 26.68 -18.00 20.61
C PRO A 251 26.56 -16.49 20.49
N VAL A 252 25.50 -15.95 21.09
CA VAL A 252 25.35 -14.51 21.31
C VAL A 252 26.46 -14.07 22.26
N SER A 253 27.45 -13.36 21.71
CA SER A 253 28.40 -12.60 22.52
C SER A 253 27.78 -11.24 22.78
N ILE A 254 27.34 -11.02 24.01
CA ILE A 254 26.96 -9.70 24.53
C ILE A 254 28.27 -8.93 24.76
N PRO A 255 28.52 -7.79 24.10
CA PRO A 255 29.62 -6.93 24.50
C PRO A 255 29.25 -6.23 25.81
N GLU A 256 30.11 -6.36 26.82
CA GLU A 256 30.06 -5.59 28.06
C GLU A 256 29.96 -4.09 27.74
N ALA A 257 28.93 -3.46 28.31
CA ALA A 257 28.76 -2.02 28.28
C ALA A 257 29.79 -1.36 29.21
N SER A 258 30.64 -0.50 28.63
CA SER A 258 31.36 0.53 29.37
C SER A 258 30.35 1.62 29.79
N PRO A 259 30.48 2.23 30.99
CA PRO A 259 29.51 3.18 31.49
C PRO A 259 29.73 4.54 30.81
N GLU A 260 28.86 4.89 29.86
CA GLU A 260 28.78 6.27 29.34
C GLU A 260 27.37 6.83 29.59
N ASP A 261 27.36 8.04 30.15
CA ASP A 261 26.25 8.73 30.79
C ASP A 261 24.92 8.68 30.01
N PRO A 262 23.77 8.34 30.66
CA PRO A 262 22.45 8.36 30.04
C PRO A 262 21.92 9.78 29.72
N ALA A 263 22.69 10.83 30.02
CA ALA A 263 22.28 12.22 29.87
C ALA A 263 22.31 12.76 28.42
N ASN A 264 22.96 12.05 27.48
CA ASN A 264 23.25 12.57 26.13
C ASN A 264 22.48 11.86 24.99
N LYS A 265 21.30 11.29 25.25
CA LYS A 265 20.48 10.64 24.21
C LYS A 265 19.14 11.34 24.01
N CYS A 266 18.78 11.56 22.76
CA CYS A 266 17.49 12.13 22.38
C CYS A 266 16.36 11.20 22.83
N ARG A 267 15.39 11.73 23.58
CA ARG A 267 14.24 10.95 24.08
C ARG A 267 13.28 10.50 22.97
N VAL A 268 13.32 11.13 21.80
CA VAL A 268 12.41 10.84 20.69
C VAL A 268 12.98 9.76 19.77
N CYS A 269 14.26 9.86 19.38
CA CYS A 269 14.87 8.94 18.40
C CYS A 269 16.08 8.16 18.93
N GLY A 270 16.50 8.36 20.19
CA GLY A 270 17.59 7.63 20.82
C GLY A 270 19.01 8.00 20.36
N HIS A 271 19.15 8.94 19.41
CA HIS A 271 20.46 9.39 18.92
C HIS A 271 21.23 10.18 19.98
N ALA A 272 22.56 10.06 19.96
CA ALA A 272 23.43 10.85 20.81
C ALA A 272 23.30 12.35 20.45
N VAL A 273 22.94 13.17 21.43
CA VAL A 273 22.93 14.63 21.34
C VAL A 273 24.23 15.13 21.96
N LYS A 274 24.86 16.14 21.36
CA LYS A 274 26.05 16.76 21.96
C LYS A 274 25.58 17.72 23.06
N GLU A 275 26.26 17.74 24.20
CA GLU A 275 25.97 18.57 25.40
C GLU A 275 25.77 20.08 25.15
N LYS A 276 26.08 20.59 23.95
CA LYS A 276 25.97 22.00 23.57
C LYS A 276 24.83 22.33 22.59
N ASP A 277 24.05 21.33 22.16
CA ASP A 277 23.02 21.52 21.15
C ASP A 277 21.62 21.40 21.79
N ASP A 278 20.85 22.50 21.76
CA ASP A 278 19.46 22.52 22.26
C ASP A 278 18.50 21.66 21.40
N PHE A 279 18.95 21.16 20.25
CA PHE A 279 18.15 20.40 19.29
C PHE A 279 18.87 19.13 18.81
N CYS A 280 18.10 18.07 18.58
CA CYS A 280 18.59 16.84 17.98
C CYS A 280 18.77 17.01 16.46
N GLY A 281 20.00 16.97 15.96
CA GLY A 281 20.31 17.08 14.53
C GLY A 281 19.77 15.96 13.62
N SER A 282 19.17 14.91 14.19
CA SER A 282 18.56 13.80 13.42
C SER A 282 17.04 13.91 13.27
N CYS A 283 16.32 14.38 14.31
CA CYS A 283 14.85 14.49 14.27
C CYS A 283 14.32 15.91 14.41
N GLY A 284 15.18 16.91 14.67
CA GLY A 284 14.82 18.32 14.80
C GLY A 284 14.14 18.70 16.13
N MET A 285 13.97 17.76 17.06
CA MET A 285 13.27 17.99 18.34
C MET A 285 14.22 18.52 19.43
N LEU A 286 13.68 19.31 20.36
CA LEU A 286 14.41 19.89 21.50
C LEU A 286 15.02 18.79 22.39
N ALA A 287 16.28 18.97 22.78
CA ALA A 287 17.03 18.02 23.59
C ALA A 287 16.61 18.06 25.07
N HIS A 288 16.16 19.22 25.57
CA HIS A 288 15.68 19.42 26.93
C HIS A 288 14.36 20.19 26.93
N SER A 289 13.33 19.64 27.58
CA SER A 289 12.14 20.40 27.95
C SER A 289 12.48 21.20 29.21
N THR A 290 12.47 22.54 29.14
CA THR A 290 12.34 23.38 30.34
C THR A 290 10.96 23.12 30.92
N ASP A 291 10.92 22.30 31.97
CA ASP A 291 9.75 22.11 32.81
C ASP A 291 9.66 23.33 33.74
N ASP A 292 8.96 24.37 33.29
CA ASP A 292 8.59 25.52 34.12
C ASP A 292 7.07 25.49 34.35
N GLY A 293 6.67 25.04 35.55
CA GLY A 293 5.47 25.48 36.28
C GLY A 293 4.11 24.98 35.81
#